data_AF-A0A920N1W2-F1
#
_entry.id   AF-A0A920N1W2-F1
#
_cell.length_a   1.000
_cell.length_b   1.000
_cell.length_c   1.000
_cell.angle_alpha   90.00
_cell.angle_beta   90.00
_cell.angle_gamma   90.00
#
_symmetry.space_group_name_H-M   'P 1'
#
loop_
_entity.id
_entity.type
_entity.pdbx_description
1 polymer ?
#
loop_
_entity_poly.entity_id
_entity_poly.type
_entity_poly.pdbx_seq_one_letter_code
_entity_poly.pdbx_strand_id
1 'polypeptide(L)' 'MLHAVAALASVTQPRLFRRQDMQVDVEVAGQLTRGMTVFDRRREMGAPANIEVCVDVDEQGVVDYLSKVLAGG' A
#
# COMPACT_ATOMS: atom_id res chain seq x y z
N MET A 1 -0.12 -7.78 -13.08
CA MET A 1 -1.56 -8.12 -13.06
C MET A 1 -2.13 -8.09 -11.66
N LEU A 2 -1.79 -9.01 -10.75
CA LEU A 2 -2.36 -9.02 -9.38
C LEU A 2 -2.05 -7.74 -8.57
N HIS A 3 -0.85 -7.16 -8.73
CA HIS A 3 -0.51 -5.86 -8.13
C HIS A 3 -1.42 -4.71 -8.59
N ALA A 4 -1.87 -4.73 -9.85
CA ALA A 4 -2.74 -3.69 -10.40
C ALA A 4 -4.17 -3.86 -9.90
N VAL A 5 -4.63 -5.10 -9.75
CA VAL A 5 -5.92 -5.40 -9.10
C VAL A 5 -5.91 -4.96 -7.65
N ALA A 6 -4.83 -5.24 -6.90
CA ALA A 6 -4.68 -4.77 -5.53
C ALA A 6 -4.69 -3.23 -5.44
N ALA A 7 -4.00 -2.54 -6.35
CA ALA A 7 -4.03 -1.09 -6.41
C ALA A 7 -5.45 -0.55 -6.64
N LEU A 8 -6.20 -1.12 -7.60
CA LEU A 8 -7.60 -0.74 -7.84
C LEU A 8 -8.48 -1.03 -6.62
N ALA A 9 -8.40 -2.24 -6.06
CA ALA A 9 -9.14 -2.67 -4.89
C ALA A 9 -8.82 -1.79 -3.67
N SER A 10 -7.60 -1.28 -3.54
CA SER A 10 -7.23 -0.37 -2.46
C SER A 10 -8.07 0.91 -2.47
N VAL A 11 -8.46 1.37 -3.65
CA VAL A 11 -9.28 2.58 -3.81
C VAL A 11 -10.77 2.24 -3.73
N THR A 12 -11.22 1.18 -4.41
CA THR A 12 -12.65 0.86 -4.52
C THR A 12 -13.20 0.09 -3.32
N GLN A 13 -12.35 -0.66 -2.62
CA GLN A 13 -12.69 -1.48 -1.45
C GLN A 13 -11.70 -1.21 -0.31
N PRO A 14 -11.63 0.04 0.21
CA PRO A 14 -10.59 0.45 1.15
C PRO A 14 -10.58 -0.36 2.45
N ARG A 15 -11.72 -0.97 2.83
CA ARG A 15 -11.86 -1.83 4.02
C ARG A 15 -11.08 -3.14 3.94
N LEU A 16 -10.71 -3.59 2.74
CA LEU A 16 -9.87 -4.77 2.54
C LEU A 16 -8.39 -4.51 2.85
N PHE A 17 -8.02 -3.25 3.15
CA PHE A 17 -6.63 -2.86 3.34
C PHE A 17 -6.47 -2.21 4.70
N ARG A 18 -5.49 -2.70 5.47
CA ARG A 18 -5.07 -2.04 6.71
C ARG A 18 -4.00 -1.02 6.37
N ARG A 19 -4.18 0.17 6.91
CA ARG A 19 -3.31 1.31 6.61
C ARG A 19 -2.74 1.94 7.87
N GLN A 20 -1.60 2.60 7.72
CA GLN A 20 -0.91 3.32 8.77
C GLN A 20 -0.30 4.60 8.21
N ASP A 21 -0.53 5.72 8.89
CA ASP A 21 0.12 6.98 8.58
C ASP A 21 1.61 6.88 8.89
N MET A 22 2.45 7.16 7.89
CA MET A 22 3.91 7.12 8.02
C MET A 22 4.56 8.30 7.30
N GLN A 23 5.75 8.67 7.76
CA GLN A 23 6.68 9.44 6.96
C GLN A 23 7.41 8.49 6.01
N VAL A 24 7.41 8.83 4.73
CA VAL A 24 8.03 8.05 3.66
C VAL A 24 8.85 8.97 2.78
N ASP A 25 10.03 8.49 2.36
CA ASP A 25 10.89 9.18 1.40
C ASP A 25 11.44 8.22 0.33
N VAL A 26 12.09 8.74 -0.70
CA VAL A 26 12.76 7.97 -1.75
C VAL A 26 14.26 8.20 -1.67
N GLU A 27 15.04 7.12 -1.54
CA GLU A 27 16.49 7.19 -1.60
C GLU A 27 16.96 7.45 -3.04
N VAL A 28 17.68 8.54 -3.27
CA VAL A 28 18.08 8.99 -4.63
C VAL A 28 19.58 9.01 -4.88
N ALA A 29 20.42 8.85 -3.85
CA ALA A 29 21.87 9.05 -3.89
C ALA A 29 22.69 7.78 -3.59
N GLY A 30 22.20 6.88 -2.75
CA GLY A 30 22.93 5.68 -2.30
C GLY A 30 23.30 4.73 -3.44
N GLN A 31 24.51 4.17 -3.43
CA GLN A 31 24.96 3.26 -4.50
C GLN A 31 24.17 1.95 -4.57
N LEU A 32 23.73 1.42 -3.42
CA LEU A 32 23.04 0.13 -3.32
C LEU A 32 21.52 0.24 -3.21
N THR A 33 21.02 1.38 -2.76
CA THR A 33 19.62 1.56 -2.34
C THR A 33 18.87 2.63 -3.15
N ARG A 34 19.48 3.18 -4.20
CA ARG A 34 18.83 4.15 -5.09
C ARG A 34 17.50 3.59 -5.62
N GLY A 35 16.43 4.35 -5.45
CA GLY A 35 15.06 4.00 -5.81
C GLY A 35 14.26 3.32 -4.71
N MET A 36 14.86 3.02 -3.55
CA MET A 36 14.13 2.46 -2.41
C MET A 36 13.17 3.49 -1.81
N THR A 37 11.95 3.06 -1.50
CA THR A 37 11.04 3.80 -0.61
C THR A 37 11.39 3.48 0.84
N VAL A 38 11.73 4.52 1.61
CA VAL A 38 12.16 4.41 3.00
C VAL A 38 10.99 4.78 3.89
N PHE A 39 10.51 3.82 4.68
CA PHE A 39 9.36 3.98 5.57
C PHE A 39 9.83 4.17 7.01
N ASP A 40 9.45 5.27 7.65
CA ASP A 40 9.70 5.44 9.09
C ASP A 40 8.67 4.65 9.91
N ARG A 41 9.10 3.55 10.53
CA ARG A 41 8.28 2.68 11.38
C ARG A 41 8.54 2.86 12.87
N ARG A 42 9.32 3.87 13.25
CA ARG A 42 9.65 4.14 14.65
C ARG A 42 8.41 4.68 15.38
N ARG A 43 8.32 4.44 16.69
CA ARG A 43 7.19 4.89 17.53
C ARG A 43 7.15 6.40 17.70
N GLU A 44 8.31 7.03 17.72
CA GLU A 44 8.46 8.49 17.82
C GLU A 44 8.67 9.03 16.41
N MET A 45 7.63 9.65 15.87
CA MET A 45 7.68 10.27 14.54
C MET A 45 8.46 11.58 14.65
N GLY A 46 9.65 11.61 14.06
CA GLY A 46 10.47 12.84 14.00
C GLY A 46 9.89 13.92 13.07
N ALA A 47 8.99 13.52 12.16
CA ALA A 47 8.30 14.40 11.23
C ALA A 47 6.85 13.93 11.02
N PRO A 48 5.92 14.81 10.58
CA PRO A 48 4.54 14.42 10.29
C PRO A 48 4.45 13.36 9.19
N ALA A 49 3.42 12.52 9.26
CA ALA A 49 3.12 11.57 8.20
C ALA A 49 2.78 12.30 6.89
N ASN A 50 3.27 11.76 5.77
CA ASN A 50 2.98 12.26 4.43
C ASN A 50 2.25 11.24 3.56
N ILE A 51 2.16 9.97 4.00
CA ILE A 51 1.50 8.89 3.26
C ILE A 51 0.73 7.99 4.23
N GLU A 52 -0.47 7.61 3.83
CA GLU A 52 -1.22 6.51 4.44
C GLU A 52 -0.79 5.19 3.77
N VAL A 53 0.11 4.46 4.43
CA VAL A 53 0.78 3.28 3.87
C VAL A 53 -0.08 2.04 4.07
N CYS A 54 -0.31 1.28 2.99
CA CYS A 54 -0.90 -0.05 3.07
C CYS A 54 0.09 -1.03 3.72
N VAL A 55 -0.26 -1.54 4.90
CA VAL A 55 0.57 -2.47 5.69
C VAL A 55 0.03 -3.89 5.71
N ASP A 56 -1.19 -4.09 5.22
CA ASP A 56 -1.87 -5.39 5.21
C ASP A 56 -3.01 -5.41 4.18
N VAL A 57 -3.36 -6.59 3.71
CA VAL A 57 -4.45 -6.80 2.76
C VAL A 57 -5.21 -8.09 3.06
N ASP A 58 -6.54 -8.03 3.01
CA ASP A 58 -7.39 -9.20 2.94
C ASP A 58 -7.33 -9.78 1.52
N GLU A 59 -6.38 -10.69 1.31
CA GLU A 59 -6.11 -11.31 0.01
C GLU A 59 -7.35 -12.02 -0.56
N GLN A 60 -8.07 -12.77 0.28
CA GLN A 60 -9.26 -13.48 -0.14
C GLN A 60 -10.36 -12.50 -0.53
N GLY A 61 -10.56 -11.43 0.25
CA GLY A 61 -11.49 -10.36 -0.11
C GLY A 61 -11.18 -9.69 -1.45
N VAL A 62 -9.90 -9.53 -1.80
CA VAL A 62 -9.47 -9.00 -3.11
C VAL A 62 -9.75 -9.99 -4.24
N VAL A 63 -9.53 -11.29 -4.02
CA VAL A 63 -9.88 -12.35 -4.99
C VAL A 63 -11.38 -12.42 -5.21
N ASP A 64 -12.18 -12.32 -4.15
CA ASP A 64 -13.64 -12.32 -4.22
C ASP A 64 -14.16 -11.08 -4.95
N TYR A 65 -13.57 -9.91 -4.69
CA TYR A 65 -13.86 -8.68 -5.42
C TYR A 65 -13.58 -8.84 -6.91
N LEU A 66 -12.39 -9.34 -7.27
CA LEU A 66 -12.03 -9.57 -8.67
C LEU A 66 -13.00 -10.55 -9.33
N SER A 67 -13.35 -11.64 -8.64
CA SER A 67 -14.28 -12.65 -9.14
C SER A 67 -15.65 -12.07 -9.44
N LYS A 68 -16.16 -11.19 -8.57
CA LYS A 68 -17.43 -10.46 -8.80
C LYS A 68 -17.36 -9.54 -10.01
N VAL A 69 -16.26 -8.79 -10.16
CA VAL A 69 -16.07 -7.88 -11.31
C VAL A 69 -16.00 -8.67 -12.63
N LEU A 70 -15.29 -9.79 -12.66
CA LEU A 70 -15.17 -10.65 -13.85
C LEU A 70 -16.46 -11.40 -14.18
N ALA A 71 -17.26 -11.75 -13.17
CA ALA A 71 -18.59 -12.35 -13.34
C ALA A 71 -19.63 -11.36 -13.90
N GLY A 72 -19.25 -10.08 -14.07
CA GLY A 72 -20.06 -9.05 -14.74
C GLY A 72 -20.57 -7.94 -13.85
N GLY A 73 -20.55 -8.11 -12.52
CA GLY A 73 -21.38 -7.28 -11.65
C GLY A 73 -22.88 -7.54 -11.85
#